data_AF-A0A9D1AS70-F1
#
_entry.id   AF-A0A9D1AS70-F1
#
_cell.length_a   1.000
_cell.length_b   1.000
_cell.length_c   1.000
_cell.angle_alpha   90.00
_cell.angle_beta   90.00
_cell.angle_gamma   90.00
#
_symmetry.space_group_name_H-M   'P 1'
#
loop_
_entity.id
_entity.type
_entity.pdbx_description
1 polymer ?
#
loop_
_entity_poly.entity_id
_entity_poly.type
_entity_poly.pdbx_seq_one_letter_code
_entity_poly.pdbx_strand_id
1 'polypeptide(L)'
;MRTEFCSPFDHDLAHRGPPAVFLLDREGLLRFDPQWTRDAWGRSPGPHEPGWVWILARDRDTGFVWQVLATSPQLLPDHPRLDLRAFVDRAGAVALLASLGEPPLAREPW
;
A
#
# COMPACT_ATOMS: atom_id res chain seq x y z
N MET A 1 0.06 -14.54 -10.92
CA MET A 1 1.00 -14.78 -9.80
C MET A 1 0.23 -14.49 -8.52
N ARG A 2 0.16 -15.46 -7.59
CA ARG A 2 -0.61 -15.31 -6.34
C ARG A 2 0.11 -14.29 -5.45
N THR A 3 -0.64 -13.42 -4.78
CA THR A 3 -0.06 -12.48 -3.81
C THR A 3 0.31 -13.28 -2.55
N GLU A 4 1.58 -13.27 -2.16
CA GLU A 4 2.08 -14.04 -1.02
C GLU A 4 2.38 -13.11 0.15
N PHE A 5 2.05 -13.58 1.36
CA PHE A 5 2.29 -12.88 2.62
C PHE A 5 3.52 -13.48 3.31
N CYS A 6 4.27 -12.67 4.06
CA CYS A 6 5.50 -13.11 4.73
C CYS A 6 5.26 -14.18 5.79
N SER A 7 4.06 -14.23 6.38
CA SER A 7 3.72 -15.18 7.43
C SER A 7 2.23 -15.56 7.43
N PRO A 8 1.86 -16.67 8.11
CA PRO A 8 0.45 -16.99 8.35
C PRO A 8 -0.30 -15.89 9.11
N PHE A 9 0.39 -15.18 10.02
CA PHE A 9 -0.19 -14.05 10.74
C PHE A 9 -0.57 -12.90 9.79
N ASP A 10 0.34 -12.51 8.88
CA ASP A 10 0.08 -11.45 7.91
C ASP A 10 -1.10 -11.82 6.99
N HIS A 11 -1.12 -13.08 6.54
CA HIS A 11 -2.23 -13.61 5.75
C HIS A 11 -3.55 -13.52 6.52
N ASP A 12 -3.58 -13.97 7.77
CA ASP A 12 -4.80 -13.97 8.58
C ASP A 12 -5.28 -12.56 8.92
N LEU A 13 -4.36 -11.66 9.27
CA LEU A 13 -4.63 -10.25 9.52
C LEU A 13 -5.25 -9.59 8.29
N ALA A 14 -4.74 -9.86 7.09
CA ALA A 14 -5.25 -9.26 5.86
C ALA A 14 -6.68 -9.68 5.48
N HIS A 15 -7.09 -10.90 5.86
CA HIS A 15 -8.39 -11.46 5.49
C HIS A 15 -9.45 -11.35 6.58
N ARG A 16 -9.03 -11.38 7.85
CA ARG A 16 -9.94 -11.52 9.00
C ARG A 16 -9.73 -10.46 10.08
N GLY A 17 -8.62 -9.72 10.00
CA GLY A 17 -8.31 -8.69 10.96
C GLY A 17 -8.94 -7.33 10.62
N PRO A 18 -8.67 -6.31 11.45
CA PRO A 18 -9.06 -4.94 11.14
C PRO A 18 -8.32 -4.45 9.89
N PRO A 19 -8.84 -3.40 9.22
CA PRO A 19 -8.13 -2.71 8.16
C PRO A 19 -6.70 -2.35 8.54
N ALA A 20 -5.77 -2.74 7.68
CA ALA A 20 -4.34 -2.67 7.90
C ALA A 20 -3.60 -2.34 6.60
N VAL A 21 -2.37 -1.86 6.76
CA VAL A 21 -1.44 -1.56 5.67
C VAL A 21 -0.35 -2.62 5.62
N PHE A 22 -0.04 -3.07 4.41
CA PHE A 22 1.00 -4.04 4.11
C PHE A 22 1.95 -3.47 3.06
N LEU A 23 3.24 -3.70 3.27
CA LEU A 23 4.32 -3.32 2.35
C LEU A 23 5.00 -4.57 1.80
N LEU A 24 5.62 -4.44 0.62
CA LEU A 24 6.47 -5.50 0.10
C LEU A 24 7.81 -5.51 0.83
N ASP A 25 8.27 -6.70 1.24
CA ASP A 25 9.65 -6.90 1.68
C ASP A 25 10.60 -7.08 0.49
N ARG A 26 11.89 -7.35 0.78
CA ARG A 26 12.93 -7.50 -0.24
C ARG A 26 12.71 -8.75 -1.13
N GLU A 27 11.94 -9.73 -0.67
CA GLU A 27 11.54 -10.91 -1.41
C GLU A 27 10.24 -10.70 -2.21
N GLY A 28 9.60 -9.53 -2.09
CA GLY A 28 8.34 -9.20 -2.74
C GLY A 28 7.13 -9.83 -2.07
N LEU A 29 7.25 -10.21 -0.79
CA LEU A 29 6.16 -10.72 0.04
C LEU A 29 5.50 -9.59 0.83
N LEU A 30 4.19 -9.68 1.06
CA LEU A 30 3.45 -8.71 1.84
C LEU A 30 3.66 -8.90 3.35
N ARG A 31 4.16 -7.85 4.00
CA ARG A 31 4.36 -7.77 5.44
C ARG A 31 3.46 -6.71 6.04
N PHE A 32 2.81 -7.02 7.15
CA PHE A 32 2.08 -6.02 7.94
C PHE A 32 3.03 -4.91 8.41
N ASP A 33 2.63 -3.66 8.17
CA ASP A 33 3.35 -2.50 8.69
C ASP A 33 2.53 -1.83 9.81
N PRO A 34 2.90 -2.03 11.09
CA PRO A 34 2.17 -1.47 12.22
C PRO A 34 2.29 0.06 12.31
N GLN A 35 3.35 0.65 11.77
CA GLN A 35 3.57 2.09 11.84
C GLN A 35 2.66 2.81 10.85
N TRP A 36 2.64 2.38 9.59
CA TRP A 36 1.73 2.89 8.58
C TRP A 36 0.28 2.65 8.94
N THR A 37 -0.04 1.46 9.48
CA THR A 37 -1.40 1.17 9.93
C THR A 37 -1.82 2.11 11.05
N ARG A 38 -0.97 2.34 12.06
CA ARG A 38 -1.28 3.27 13.15
C ARG A 38 -1.44 4.70 12.65
N ASP A 39 -0.53 5.17 11.79
CA ASP A 39 -0.60 6.52 11.23
C ASP A 39 -1.89 6.71 10.41
N ALA A 40 -2.24 5.73 9.56
CA ALA A 40 -3.46 5.72 8.77
C ALA A 40 -4.72 5.81 9.65
N TRP A 41 -4.85 4.97 10.68
CA TRP A 41 -5.94 5.04 11.65
C TRP A 41 -5.98 6.36 12.45
N GLY A 42 -4.81 6.97 12.70
CA GLY A 42 -4.72 8.27 13.34
C GLY A 42 -5.22 9.42 12.45
N ARG A 43 -5.10 9.29 11.12
CA ARG A 43 -5.54 10.28 10.14
C ARG A 43 -6.96 10.07 9.67
N SER A 44 -7.37 8.83 9.51
CA SER A 44 -8.70 8.39 9.08
C SER A 44 -9.29 7.52 10.19
N PRO A 45 -9.97 8.10 11.21
CA PRO A 45 -10.66 7.31 12.20
C PRO A 45 -11.83 6.55 11.58
N GLY A 46 -12.02 5.29 11.98
CA GLY A 46 -13.07 4.42 11.44
C GLY A 46 -14.50 4.80 11.83
N PRO A 47 -15.49 3.97 11.44
CA PRO A 47 -15.32 2.62 10.90
C PRO A 47 -14.80 2.59 9.46
N HIS A 48 -14.15 1.49 9.10
CA HIS A 48 -13.63 1.22 7.76
C HIS A 48 -14.17 -0.13 7.29
N GLU A 49 -14.72 -0.14 6.09
CA GLU A 49 -15.23 -1.36 5.46
C GLU A 49 -14.06 -2.16 4.88
N PRO A 50 -14.06 -3.50 5.04
CA PRO A 50 -13.07 -4.35 4.39
C PRO A 50 -13.11 -4.21 2.87
N GLY A 51 -11.95 -4.06 2.25
CA GLY A 51 -11.82 -3.98 0.80
C GLY A 51 -10.37 -3.78 0.41
N TRP A 52 -9.88 -4.60 -0.51
CA TRP A 52 -8.47 -4.57 -0.87
C TRP A 52 -8.23 -3.47 -1.91
N VAL A 53 -7.24 -2.63 -1.66
CA VAL A 53 -6.80 -1.61 -2.61
C VAL A 53 -5.28 -1.63 -2.72
N TRP A 54 -4.78 -1.64 -3.95
CA TRP A 54 -3.36 -1.46 -4.22
C TRP A 54 -3.09 0.02 -4.41
N ILE A 55 -2.04 0.53 -3.76
CA ILE A 55 -1.69 1.94 -3.79
C ILE A 55 -0.23 2.06 -4.21
N LEU A 56 0.05 2.98 -5.13
CA LEU A 56 1.40 3.51 -5.29
C LEU A 56 1.51 4.79 -4.48
N ALA A 57 2.44 4.78 -3.52
CA ALA A 57 2.75 5.92 -2.68
C ALA A 57 4.01 6.59 -3.20
N ARG A 58 3.87 7.77 -3.80
CA ARG A 58 4.98 8.60 -4.26
C ARG A 58 5.37 9.58 -3.16
N ASP A 59 6.64 9.57 -2.75
CA ASP A 59 7.19 10.64 -1.91
C ASP A 59 7.19 11.97 -2.66
N ARG A 60 6.56 13.00 -2.09
CA ARG A 60 6.45 14.29 -2.78
C ARG A 60 7.80 14.98 -3.01
N ASP A 61 8.76 14.74 -2.12
CA ASP A 61 10.08 15.40 -2.15
C ASP A 61 11.05 14.69 -3.10
N THR A 62 11.12 13.36 -3.02
CA THR A 62 12.12 12.56 -3.75
C THR A 62 11.57 11.92 -5.03
N GLY A 63 10.25 11.83 -5.17
CA GLY A 63 9.60 11.11 -6.26
C GLY A 63 9.70 9.59 -6.14
N PHE A 64 10.29 9.05 -5.08
CA PHE A 64 10.39 7.60 -4.87
C PHE A 64 9.01 6.99 -4.69
N VAL A 65 8.76 5.85 -5.33
CA VAL A 65 7.46 5.20 -5.33
C VAL A 65 7.51 3.84 -4.65
N TRP A 66 6.66 3.63 -3.65
CA TRP A 66 6.44 2.34 -3.02
C TRP A 66 5.11 1.73 -3.46
N GLN A 67 5.08 0.40 -3.56
CA GLN A 67 3.83 -0.35 -3.66
C GLN A 67 3.32 -0.71 -2.27
N VAL A 68 2.05 -0.42 -2.03
CA VAL A 68 1.35 -0.60 -0.76
C VAL A 68 0.07 -1.39 -1.02
N LEU A 69 -0.31 -2.26 -0.10
CA LEU A 69 -1.66 -2.83 -0.01
C LEU A 69 -2.34 -2.28 1.25
N ALA A 70 -3.56 -1.77 1.11
CA ALA A 70 -4.44 -1.54 2.24
C ALA A 70 -5.64 -2.49 2.16
N THR A 71 -6.07 -3.02 3.31
CA THR A 71 -7.24 -3.92 3.40
C THR A 71 -8.55 -3.18 3.65
N SER A 72 -8.54 -1.85 3.52
CA SER A 72 -9.72 -1.01 3.29
C SER A 72 -9.36 0.16 2.38
N PRO A 73 -10.22 0.55 1.41
CA PRO A 73 -10.01 1.76 0.61
C PRO A 73 -10.15 3.05 1.42
N GLN A 74 -10.81 3.02 2.58
CA GLN A 74 -11.03 4.19 3.43
C GLN A 74 -9.89 4.42 4.43
N LEU A 75 -8.97 3.47 4.57
CA LEU A 75 -7.91 3.54 5.58
C LEU A 75 -6.81 4.54 5.19
N LEU A 76 -6.46 4.62 3.91
CA LEU A 76 -5.40 5.50 3.41
C LEU A 76 -5.91 6.39 2.25
N PRO A 77 -6.89 7.29 2.51
CA PRO A 77 -7.50 8.11 1.46
C PRO A 77 -6.59 9.27 1.01
N ASP A 78 -5.74 9.78 1.91
CA ASP A 78 -4.76 10.83 1.64
C ASP A 78 -3.51 10.67 2.51
N HIS A 79 -2.47 11.47 2.25
CA HIS A 79 -1.28 11.53 3.09
C HIS A 79 -0.55 12.88 2.91
N PRO A 80 -0.03 13.52 3.98
CA PRO A 80 0.59 14.84 3.88
C PRO A 80 1.92 14.85 3.10
N ARG A 81 2.68 13.75 3.18
CA ARG A 81 4.00 13.60 2.53
C ARG A 81 3.95 12.80 1.23
N LEU A 82 2.89 12.00 1.05
CA LEU A 82 2.81 11.07 -0.06
C LEU A 82 1.74 11.57 -1.04
N ASP A 83 1.96 11.28 -2.30
CA ASP A 83 0.99 11.39 -3.36
C ASP A 83 0.54 9.97 -3.72
N LEU A 84 -0.74 9.69 -3.55
CA LEU A 84 -1.29 8.34 -3.52
C LEU A 84 -2.09 8.08 -4.79
N ARG A 85 -1.81 6.95 -5.45
CA ARG A 85 -2.60 6.48 -6.58
C ARG A 85 -3.13 5.09 -6.32
N ALA A 86 -4.45 4.96 -6.26
CA ALA A 86 -5.14 3.70 -6.04
C ALA A 86 -5.32 2.89 -7.35
N PHE A 87 -5.32 1.58 -7.22
CA PHE A 87 -5.49 0.61 -8.28
C PHE A 87 -6.49 -0.47 -7.84
N VAL A 88 -7.33 -0.89 -8.79
CA VAL A 88 -8.32 -1.96 -8.60
C VAL A 88 -7.63 -3.31 -8.37
N ASP A 89 -6.49 -3.54 -9.01
CA ASP A 89 -5.73 -4.77 -8.89
C ASP A 89 -4.22 -4.53 -8.77
N ARG A 90 -3.52 -5.59 -8.38
CA ARG A 90 -2.06 -5.58 -8.25
C ARG A 90 -1.39 -5.38 -9.60
N ALA A 91 -1.97 -5.91 -10.67
CA ALA A 91 -1.34 -5.95 -11.99
C ALA A 91 -1.14 -4.52 -12.53
N GLY A 92 -2.15 -3.65 -12.39
CA GLY A 92 -2.05 -2.24 -12.76
C GLY A 92 -0.99 -1.49 -11.95
N ALA A 93 -0.94 -1.71 -10.64
CA ALA A 93 0.05 -1.09 -9.77
C ALA A 93 1.48 -1.52 -10.14
N VAL A 94 1.70 -2.83 -10.36
CA VAL A 94 3.01 -3.37 -10.78
C VAL A 94 3.40 -2.87 -12.17
N ALA A 95 2.47 -2.82 -13.12
CA ALA A 95 2.74 -2.33 -14.46
C ALA A 95 3.18 -0.86 -14.45
N LEU A 96 2.52 -0.01 -13.67
CA LEU A 96 2.97 1.38 -13.53
C LEU A 96 4.33 1.45 -12.82
N LEU A 97 4.51 0.74 -11.71
CA LEU A 97 5.78 0.76 -10.96
C LEU A 97 6.97 0.35 -11.83
N ALA A 98 6.82 -0.72 -12.61
CA ALA A 98 7.86 -1.22 -13.53
C ALA A 98 8.21 -0.21 -14.64
N SER A 99 7.28 0.68 -15.01
CA SER A 99 7.54 1.72 -16.01
C SER A 99 8.38 2.90 -15.49
N LEU A 100 8.58 3.01 -14.17
CA LEU A 100 9.30 4.12 -13.53
C LEU A 100 10.81 3.91 -13.42
N GLY A 101 11.32 2.75 -13.84
CA GLY A 101 12.74 2.39 -13.78
C GLY A 101 13.19 1.81 -12.43
N GLU A 102 14.50 1.68 -12.27
CA GLU A 102 15.15 1.15 -11.06
C GLU A 102 16.22 2.15 -10.57
N PRO A 103 16.01 2.84 -9.42
CA PRO A 103 14.83 2.77 -8.55
C PRO A 103 13.57 3.37 -9.19
N PRO A 104 12.36 2.98 -8.73
CA PRO A 104 11.10 3.52 -9.25
C PRO A 104 10.92 4.97 -8.82
N LEU A 105 11.07 5.90 -9.77
CA LEU A 105 10.97 7.34 -9.55
C LEU A 105 9.91 7.97 -10.46
N ALA A 106 8.92 8.60 -9.85
CA ALA A 106 7.94 9.44 -10.54
C ALA A 106 8.26 10.92 -10.30
N ARG A 107 8.62 11.65 -11.36
CA ARG A 107 8.98 13.07 -11.25
C ARG A 107 7.77 13.97 -11.03
N GLU A 108 6.69 13.66 -11.73
CA GLU A 108 5.44 14.40 -11.67
C GLU A 108 4.47 13.80 -10.62
N PRO A 109 3.56 14.61 -10.05
CA PRO A 109 2.41 14.12 -9.29
C PRO A 109 1.50 13.19 -10.11
N TRP A 110 0.66 12.43 -9.42
CA TRP A 110 -0.35 11.54 -10.04
C TRP A 110 -1.58 12.26 -10.57
#